data_AF-A0A6A3GW66-F1
#
_entry.id   AF-A0A6A3GW66-F1
#
_cell.length_a   1.000
_cell.length_b   1.000
_cell.length_c   1.000
_cell.angle_alpha   90.00
_cell.angle_beta   90.00
_cell.angle_gamma   90.00
#
_symmetry.space_group_name_H-M   'P 1'
#
loop_
_entity.id
_entity.type
_entity.pdbx_description
1 polymer ?
#
loop_
_entity_poly.entity_id
_entity_poly.type
_entity_poly.pdbx_seq_one_letter_code
_entity_poly.pdbx_strand_id
1 'polypeptide(L)'
;MVLAPRPRHATFTPAQVAGFYFRPCRDDMDETISEYFRCRCGTVRKQTRRNGYTNLMQHVRREHPDYEAVMLAAPTAETGSMLNYVRRSAQIVYGWLDWIVKNNLPLHFCENQAARRYSNLDPICVETLLRAMEGLTRIVERLIAAEMPARFGLIFDGWSHASEHFIAVFACYEVDGVMKTPLLCMAPLLNTLDEDLSARGHYEFLADMLPRDYGKQVTDCLFLVGDNCAVNRLLATRMGVPLVGCASHRLNRAVQADMKQHEEDLATVQSLMVRLRTLKQSAKLRLKTPLRPVIRQDTRWSSTFCMVHRYFRLLEHLDTTDDALADVLPAPASNKRLRALLNDLKKIESVSKALQGANVSLLDVRVWFDGLIAIKPHYATYLGPRADIVHSPDFESGCVRVLGGKANRLTRGEKAALRPFRCDDAQSSVAEDAESGDEGSFVEQLQKRRRLAAVEPSVARTTYGQERHSLQPITLEMLLFLRQNEQYWSAQT
;
A
#
# COMPACT_ATOMS: atom_id res chain seq x y z
N MET A 1 17.77 66.19 11.33
CA MET A 1 17.87 65.29 10.16
C MET A 1 16.84 64.19 10.31
N VAL A 2 15.68 64.33 9.67
CA VAL A 2 14.66 63.27 9.61
C VAL A 2 14.80 62.64 8.22
N LEU A 3 15.20 61.37 8.18
CA LEU A 3 15.35 60.60 6.95
C LEU A 3 13.97 60.33 6.34
N ALA A 4 13.78 60.75 5.10
CA ALA A 4 12.60 60.40 4.31
C ALA A 4 12.53 58.86 4.11
N PRO A 5 11.33 58.25 4.07
CA PRO A 5 11.20 56.82 3.86
C PRO A 5 11.66 56.45 2.45
N ARG A 6 12.49 55.41 2.34
CA ARG A 6 12.90 54.81 1.06
C ARG A 6 11.66 54.32 0.28
N PRO A 7 11.68 54.32 -1.07
CA PRO A 7 10.56 53.82 -1.86
C PRO A 7 10.33 52.33 -1.57
N ARG A 8 9.05 51.94 -1.47
CA ARG A 8 8.59 50.56 -1.36
C ARG A 8 9.26 49.70 -2.44
N HIS A 9 9.78 48.54 -2.05
CA HIS A 9 10.18 47.51 -3.01
C HIS A 9 9.01 47.20 -3.95
N ALA A 10 9.27 47.14 -5.25
CA ALA A 10 8.25 46.80 -6.24
C ALA A 10 7.63 45.42 -5.91
N THR A 11 6.30 45.34 -5.88
CA THR A 11 5.53 44.12 -5.57
C THR A 11 5.88 42.96 -6.50
N PHE A 12 6.26 43.27 -7.75
CA PHE A 12 6.67 42.31 -8.77
C PHE A 12 7.95 42.77 -9.48
N THR A 13 8.83 41.83 -9.80
CA THR A 13 10.03 42.08 -10.60
C THR A 13 9.65 42.36 -12.07
N PRO A 14 10.49 43.10 -12.81
CA PRO A 14 10.29 43.35 -14.25
C PRO A 14 10.09 42.08 -15.09
N ALA A 15 10.74 40.97 -14.72
CA ALA A 15 10.59 39.69 -15.40
C ALA A 15 9.20 39.06 -15.15
N GLN A 16 8.67 39.15 -13.93
CA GLN A 16 7.33 38.66 -13.58
C GLN A 16 6.25 39.41 -14.36
N VAL A 17 6.35 40.73 -14.40
CA VAL A 17 5.38 41.57 -15.10
C VAL A 17 5.44 41.33 -16.61
N ALA A 18 6.65 41.22 -17.18
CA ALA A 18 6.81 40.88 -18.59
C ALA A 18 6.25 39.49 -18.92
N GLY A 19 6.50 38.48 -18.08
CA GLY A 19 5.99 37.11 -18.28
C GLY A 19 4.47 36.99 -18.19
N PHE A 20 3.80 37.86 -17.40
CA PHE A 20 2.35 37.88 -17.31
C PHE A 20 1.71 38.55 -18.54
N TYR A 21 2.23 39.70 -18.97
CA TYR A 21 1.61 40.52 -20.02
C TYR A 21 2.03 40.15 -21.43
N PHE A 22 3.17 39.48 -21.63
CA PHE A 22 3.71 39.23 -22.96
C PHE A 22 3.89 37.74 -23.27
N ARG A 23 3.64 37.37 -24.53
CA ARG A 23 3.94 36.04 -25.10
C ARG A 23 4.90 36.17 -26.29
N PRO A 24 5.80 35.21 -26.52
CA PRO A 24 6.65 35.23 -27.71
C PRO A 24 5.79 35.23 -28.99
N CYS A 25 6.18 36.04 -29.98
CA CYS A 25 5.56 35.98 -31.30
C CYS A 25 5.96 34.68 -31.99
N ARG A 26 5.06 34.14 -32.80
CA ARG A 26 5.31 32.97 -33.64
C ARG A 26 5.17 33.33 -35.11
N ASP A 27 5.91 32.63 -35.95
CA ASP A 27 5.79 32.75 -37.41
C ASP A 27 4.72 31.79 -37.95
N ASP A 28 4.58 31.78 -39.27
CA ASP A 28 3.56 31.00 -39.99
C ASP A 28 3.77 29.48 -39.89
N MET A 29 4.92 29.03 -39.36
CA MET A 29 5.27 27.63 -39.10
C MET A 29 5.15 27.28 -37.60
N ASP A 30 4.57 28.16 -36.79
CA ASP A 30 4.46 28.07 -35.33
C ASP A 30 5.81 28.08 -34.59
N GLU A 31 6.91 28.48 -35.24
CA GLU A 31 8.22 28.63 -34.59
C GLU A 31 8.32 29.97 -33.85
N THR A 32 9.07 29.99 -32.74
CA THR A 32 9.17 31.18 -31.90
C THR A 32 10.12 32.21 -32.52
N ILE A 33 9.59 33.40 -32.83
CA ILE A 33 10.39 34.52 -33.33
C ILE A 33 11.15 35.15 -32.17
N SER A 34 12.46 34.91 -32.13
CA SER A 34 13.36 35.49 -31.13
C SER A 34 13.28 37.03 -31.13
N GLU A 35 13.35 37.63 -29.94
CA GLU A 35 13.28 39.07 -29.68
C GLU A 35 11.91 39.76 -29.86
N TYR A 36 10.85 39.10 -30.34
CA TYR A 36 9.53 39.74 -30.50
C TYR A 36 8.48 39.17 -29.54
N PHE A 37 7.79 40.06 -28.83
CA PHE A 37 6.84 39.73 -27.78
C PHE A 37 5.52 40.46 -28.01
N ARG A 38 4.40 39.75 -27.95
CA ARG A 38 3.05 40.31 -28.08
C ARG A 38 2.42 40.48 -26.71
N CYS A 39 2.02 41.70 -26.40
CA CYS A 39 1.28 42.02 -25.18
C CYS A 39 -0.16 41.48 -25.25
N ARG A 40 -0.81 41.26 -24.10
CA ARG A 40 -2.24 40.92 -24.01
C ARG A 40 -3.15 41.97 -24.68
N CYS A 41 -2.74 43.24 -24.74
CA CYS A 41 -3.45 44.28 -25.49
C CYS A 41 -3.25 44.20 -27.03
N GLY A 42 -2.52 43.20 -27.52
CA GLY A 42 -2.24 42.98 -28.94
C GLY A 42 -0.98 43.68 -29.47
N THR A 43 -0.42 44.64 -28.72
CA THR A 43 0.77 45.39 -29.12
C THR A 43 2.03 44.52 -29.16
N VAL A 44 2.79 44.55 -30.25
CA VAL A 44 4.07 43.83 -30.37
C VAL A 44 5.23 44.73 -29.98
N ARG A 45 6.16 44.20 -29.17
CA ARG A 45 7.37 44.88 -28.70
C ARG A 45 8.59 44.03 -29.00
N LYS A 46 9.64 44.67 -29.49
CA LYS A 46 10.96 44.05 -29.67
C LYS A 46 11.81 44.19 -28.41
N GLN A 47 12.34 43.09 -27.88
CA GLN A 47 13.27 43.04 -26.77
C GLN A 47 14.66 42.64 -27.28
N THR A 48 15.56 43.60 -27.42
CA THR A 48 16.96 43.36 -27.78
C THR A 48 17.79 43.03 -26.54
N ARG A 49 18.84 42.21 -26.70
CA ARG A 49 19.74 41.78 -25.60
C ARG A 49 20.34 42.93 -24.76
N ARG A 50 20.44 44.15 -25.31
CA ARG A 50 21.00 45.33 -24.60
C ARG A 50 20.02 46.07 -23.68
N ASN A 51 18.70 45.84 -23.79
CA ASN A 51 17.69 46.70 -23.15
C ASN A 51 17.02 46.10 -21.89
N GLY A 52 17.32 44.85 -21.53
CA GLY A 52 16.65 44.15 -20.42
C GLY A 52 15.12 44.16 -20.55
N TYR A 53 14.40 44.26 -19.43
CA TYR A 53 12.93 44.32 -19.39
C TYR A 53 12.35 45.74 -19.45
N THR A 54 13.20 46.77 -19.60
CA THR A 54 12.81 48.17 -19.42
C THR A 54 11.76 48.65 -20.43
N ASN A 55 11.89 48.27 -21.71
CA ASN A 55 10.91 48.56 -22.76
C ASN A 55 9.54 47.94 -22.44
N LEU A 56 9.53 46.65 -22.09
CA LEU A 56 8.31 45.91 -21.77
C LEU A 56 7.62 46.50 -20.54
N MET A 57 8.39 46.88 -19.52
CA MET A 57 7.87 47.53 -18.30
C MET A 57 7.31 48.93 -18.57
N GLN A 58 7.96 49.71 -19.45
CA GLN A 58 7.44 51.03 -19.81
C GLN A 58 6.09 50.91 -20.55
N HIS A 59 5.95 49.90 -21.42
CA HIS A 59 4.67 49.62 -22.07
C HIS A 59 3.60 49.22 -21.06
N VAL A 60 3.89 48.30 -20.14
CA VAL A 60 2.91 47.83 -19.15
C VAL A 60 2.49 48.97 -18.21
N ARG A 61 3.43 49.77 -17.71
CA ARG A 61 3.07 50.91 -16.84
C ARG A 61 2.21 51.97 -17.52
N ARG A 62 2.32 52.10 -18.85
CA ARG A 62 1.57 53.08 -19.63
C ARG A 62 0.20 52.57 -20.03
N GLU A 63 0.12 51.35 -20.57
CA GLU A 63 -1.10 50.78 -21.16
C GLU A 63 -1.90 49.91 -20.17
N HIS A 64 -1.29 49.51 -19.05
CA HIS A 64 -1.89 48.72 -17.97
C HIS A 64 -1.54 49.36 -16.61
N PRO A 65 -2.03 50.58 -16.30
CA PRO A 65 -1.66 51.30 -15.07
C PRO A 65 -2.08 50.57 -13.78
N ASP A 66 -3.06 49.68 -13.86
CA ASP A 66 -3.59 48.81 -12.80
C ASP A 66 -2.91 47.43 -12.76
N TYR A 67 -1.79 47.24 -13.46
CA TYR A 67 -1.18 45.91 -13.66
C TYR A 67 -0.92 45.12 -12.37
N GLU A 68 -0.56 45.79 -11.27
CA GLU A 68 -0.31 45.13 -9.99
C GLU A 68 -1.59 44.54 -9.38
N ALA A 69 -2.70 45.27 -9.45
CA ALA A 69 -3.99 44.81 -8.95
C ALA A 69 -4.51 43.65 -9.80
N VAL A 70 -4.37 43.74 -11.13
CA VAL A 70 -4.74 42.68 -12.07
C VAL A 70 -3.91 41.42 -11.85
N MET A 71 -2.60 41.56 -11.64
CA MET A 71 -1.72 40.42 -11.35
C MET A 71 -2.00 39.78 -9.98
N LEU A 72 -2.46 40.55 -8.99
CA LEU A 72 -2.87 40.04 -7.68
C LEU A 72 -4.24 39.34 -7.70
N ALA A 73 -5.17 39.80 -8.55
CA ALA A 73 -6.53 39.29 -8.62
C ALA A 73 -6.73 38.15 -9.62
N ALA A 74 -5.78 37.89 -10.52
CA ALA A 74 -5.95 36.90 -11.57
C ALA A 74 -5.90 35.44 -11.04
N PRO A 75 -6.91 34.60 -11.33
CA PRO A 75 -6.97 33.19 -10.90
C PRO A 75 -5.78 32.38 -11.42
N THR A 76 -5.41 31.30 -10.72
CA THR A 76 -4.21 30.47 -10.97
C THR A 76 -4.05 29.97 -12.41
N ALA A 77 -5.15 29.87 -13.17
CA ALA A 77 -5.17 29.52 -14.59
C ALA A 77 -4.78 30.70 -15.53
N GLU A 78 -5.00 31.95 -15.11
CA GLU A 78 -4.70 33.17 -15.87
C GLU A 78 -3.41 33.88 -15.41
N THR A 79 -2.97 33.67 -14.17
CA THR A 79 -1.74 34.24 -13.60
C THR A 79 -0.45 33.52 -13.97
N GLY A 80 -0.49 32.26 -14.39
CA GLY A 80 0.74 31.50 -14.66
C GLY A 80 1.76 31.63 -13.51
N SER A 81 1.29 31.44 -12.27
CA SER A 81 2.09 31.63 -11.05
C SER A 81 3.43 30.89 -11.11
N MET A 82 4.52 31.60 -10.75
CA MET A 82 5.91 31.11 -10.73
C MET A 82 6.21 30.01 -9.69
N LEU A 83 5.22 29.49 -8.96
CA LEU A 83 5.43 28.37 -8.04
C LEU A 83 5.29 26.99 -8.70
N ASN A 84 4.83 26.91 -9.96
CA ASN A 84 4.50 25.64 -10.62
C ASN A 84 5.23 25.36 -11.95
N TYR A 85 6.39 25.98 -12.22
CA TYR A 85 7.21 25.52 -13.36
C TYR A 85 7.96 24.25 -12.99
N VAL A 86 7.34 23.09 -13.24
CA VAL A 86 8.08 21.83 -13.28
C VAL A 86 9.04 21.92 -14.47
N ARG A 87 10.34 21.85 -14.21
CA ARG A 87 11.35 21.84 -15.27
C ARG A 87 11.01 20.72 -16.27
N ARG A 88 11.09 20.99 -17.57
CA ARG A 88 10.87 19.96 -18.62
C ARG A 88 11.68 18.69 -18.35
N SER A 89 12.92 18.83 -17.87
CA SER A 89 13.76 17.69 -17.45
C SER A 89 13.12 16.85 -16.33
N ALA A 90 12.46 17.47 -15.35
CA ALA A 90 11.75 16.77 -14.30
C ALA A 90 10.47 16.09 -14.82
N GLN A 91 9.75 16.70 -15.77
CA GLN A 91 8.60 16.07 -16.43
C GLN A 91 9.00 14.81 -17.22
N ILE A 92 10.14 14.85 -17.92
CA ILE A 92 10.68 13.70 -18.67
C ILE A 92 11.01 12.56 -17.71
N VAL A 93 11.78 12.87 -16.65
CA VAL A 93 12.18 11.87 -15.65
C VAL A 93 10.96 11.29 -14.93
N TYR A 94 10.01 12.12 -14.52
CA TYR A 94 8.75 11.70 -13.93
C TYR A 94 7.97 10.77 -14.87
N GLY A 95 7.85 11.12 -16.16
CA GLY A 95 7.14 10.30 -17.13
C GLY A 95 7.73 8.90 -17.27
N TRP A 96 9.07 8.79 -17.27
CA TRP A 96 9.74 7.48 -17.28
C TRP A 96 9.57 6.72 -15.97
N LEU A 97 9.67 7.39 -14.81
CA LEU A 97 9.46 6.78 -13.50
C LEU A 97 8.03 6.27 -13.33
N ASP A 98 7.04 7.11 -13.64
CA ASP A 98 5.61 6.76 -13.60
C ASP A 98 5.33 5.52 -14.43
N TRP A 99 5.81 5.51 -15.68
CA TRP A 99 5.60 4.37 -16.56
C TRP A 99 6.26 3.10 -16.02
N ILE A 100 7.54 3.15 -15.65
CA ILE A 100 8.31 1.96 -15.27
C ILE A 100 7.88 1.44 -13.89
N VAL A 101 7.76 2.31 -12.90
CA VAL A 101 7.47 1.94 -11.51
C VAL A 101 6.02 1.43 -11.37
N LYS A 102 5.04 2.16 -11.91
CA LYS A 102 3.62 1.78 -11.75
C LYS A 102 3.24 0.55 -12.56
N ASN A 103 3.81 0.39 -13.76
CA ASN A 103 3.52 -0.76 -14.63
C ASN A 103 4.48 -1.94 -14.42
N ASN A 104 5.35 -1.86 -13.41
CA ASN A 104 6.26 -2.93 -13.05
C ASN A 104 7.23 -3.35 -14.17
N LEU A 105 7.64 -2.41 -15.03
CA LEU A 105 8.48 -2.71 -16.18
C LEU A 105 9.96 -2.88 -15.75
N PRO A 106 10.78 -3.52 -16.59
CA PRO A 106 12.23 -3.55 -16.40
C PRO A 106 12.84 -2.15 -16.44
N LEU A 107 13.88 -1.89 -15.65
CA LEU A 107 14.55 -0.58 -15.64
C LEU A 107 15.15 -0.21 -17.00
N HIS A 108 15.67 -1.21 -17.73
CA HIS A 108 16.20 -1.02 -19.08
C HIS A 108 15.12 -0.65 -20.13
N PHE A 109 13.84 -0.60 -19.74
CA PHE A 109 12.76 -0.18 -20.62
C PHE A 109 12.93 1.27 -21.11
N CYS A 110 13.50 2.17 -20.30
CA CYS A 110 13.80 3.54 -20.76
C CYS A 110 14.86 3.59 -21.88
N GLU A 111 15.61 2.50 -22.06
CA GLU A 111 16.60 2.33 -23.13
C GLU A 111 16.10 1.47 -24.30
N ASN A 112 14.91 0.88 -24.17
CA ASN A 112 14.32 0.05 -25.21
C ASN A 112 14.04 0.87 -26.47
N GLN A 113 14.52 0.38 -27.62
CA GLN A 113 14.42 1.10 -28.89
C GLN A 113 12.97 1.34 -29.34
N ALA A 114 12.08 0.37 -29.12
CA ALA A 114 10.67 0.52 -29.44
C ALA A 114 9.99 1.52 -28.50
N ALA A 115 10.26 1.44 -27.19
CA ALA A 115 9.73 2.38 -26.21
C ALA A 115 10.12 3.83 -26.57
N ARG A 116 11.40 4.08 -26.86
CA ARG A 116 11.90 5.39 -27.29
C ARG A 116 11.30 5.87 -28.61
N ARG A 117 11.08 4.96 -29.57
CA ARG A 117 10.50 5.29 -30.88
C ARG A 117 9.04 5.73 -30.77
N TYR A 118 8.28 5.14 -29.86
CA TYR A 118 6.84 5.36 -29.74
C TYR A 118 6.44 6.26 -28.56
N SER A 119 7.39 6.68 -27.72
CA SER A 119 7.13 7.63 -26.63
C SER A 119 7.33 9.09 -27.06
N ASN A 120 6.55 10.00 -26.51
CA ASN A 120 6.78 11.45 -26.61
C ASN A 120 7.79 11.97 -25.56
N LEU A 121 8.39 11.07 -24.75
CA LEU A 121 9.37 11.43 -23.73
C LEU A 121 10.77 11.47 -24.35
N ASP A 122 11.53 12.52 -24.05
CA ASP A 122 12.93 12.59 -24.44
C ASP A 122 13.70 11.39 -23.82
N PRO A 123 14.60 10.72 -24.57
CA PRO A 123 15.28 9.52 -24.09
C PRO A 123 16.13 9.77 -22.84
N ILE A 124 16.11 8.83 -21.90
CA ILE A 124 17.03 8.77 -20.75
C ILE A 124 17.78 7.43 -20.72
N CYS A 125 18.87 7.36 -19.96
CA CYS A 125 19.56 6.11 -19.67
C CYS A 125 19.15 5.52 -18.32
N VAL A 126 19.44 4.23 -18.10
CA VAL A 126 19.18 3.54 -16.82
C VAL A 126 19.88 4.23 -15.66
N GLU A 127 21.09 4.76 -15.86
CA GLU A 127 21.82 5.49 -14.82
C GLU A 127 21.08 6.77 -14.38
N THR A 128 20.50 7.50 -15.32
CA THR A 128 19.68 8.68 -15.01
C THR A 128 18.42 8.28 -14.26
N LEU A 129 17.76 7.20 -14.67
CA LEU A 129 16.59 6.66 -13.99
C LEU A 129 16.91 6.26 -12.54
N LEU A 130 18.01 5.53 -12.33
CA LEU A 130 18.44 5.08 -10.99
C LEU A 130 18.77 6.26 -10.06
N ARG A 131 19.52 7.25 -10.54
CA ARG A 131 19.81 8.47 -9.76
C ARG A 131 18.53 9.24 -9.40
N ALA A 132 17.58 9.28 -10.32
CA ALA A 132 16.27 9.88 -10.06
C ALA A 132 15.48 9.08 -9.01
N MET A 133 15.47 7.74 -9.09
CA MET A 133 14.83 6.88 -8.08
C MET A 133 15.44 7.10 -6.68
N GLU A 134 16.77 7.19 -6.57
CA GLU A 134 17.45 7.43 -5.30
C GLU A 134 17.07 8.81 -4.71
N GLY A 135 17.12 9.86 -5.54
CA GLY A 135 16.73 11.21 -5.14
C GLY A 135 15.26 11.29 -4.71
N LEU A 136 14.37 10.66 -5.49
CA LEU A 136 12.95 10.63 -5.21
C LEU A 136 12.61 9.84 -3.95
N THR A 137 13.30 8.73 -3.69
CA THR A 137 13.15 7.93 -2.47
C THR A 137 13.39 8.81 -1.24
N ARG A 138 14.50 9.56 -1.21
CA ARG A 138 14.82 10.50 -0.12
C ARG A 138 13.80 11.63 0.04
N ILE A 139 13.21 12.10 -1.05
CA ILE A 139 12.16 13.12 -0.99
C ILE A 139 10.89 12.53 -0.38
N VAL A 140 10.46 11.36 -0.83
CA VAL A 140 9.28 10.66 -0.32
C VAL A 140 9.44 10.29 1.15
N GLU A 141 10.61 9.81 1.59
CA GLU A 141 10.93 9.57 3.00
C GLU A 141 10.70 10.83 3.86
N ARG A 142 11.21 12.00 3.41
CA ARG A 142 11.01 13.27 4.11
C ARG A 142 9.55 13.72 4.15
N LEU A 143 8.81 13.50 3.06
CA LEU A 143 7.38 13.84 3.01
C LEU A 143 6.58 12.97 3.99
N ILE A 144 6.87 11.66 4.03
CA ILE A 144 6.27 10.74 5.00
C ILE A 144 6.65 11.15 6.42
N ALA A 145 7.93 11.44 6.69
CA ALA A 145 8.41 11.86 8.01
C ALA A 145 7.70 13.14 8.51
N ALA A 146 7.46 14.09 7.61
CA ALA A 146 6.75 15.34 7.92
C ALA A 146 5.24 15.14 8.12
N GLU A 147 4.60 14.19 7.42
CA GLU A 147 3.17 13.85 7.56
C GLU A 147 2.92 12.99 8.83
N MET A 148 3.88 12.15 9.22
CA MET A 148 3.72 11.20 10.31
C MET A 148 3.44 11.88 11.67
N PRO A 149 2.35 11.51 12.37
CA PRO A 149 2.05 12.05 13.70
C PRO A 149 3.03 11.53 14.77
N ALA A 150 2.91 12.06 15.98
CA ALA A 150 3.71 11.63 17.13
C ALA A 150 3.39 10.21 17.60
N ARG A 151 2.19 9.71 17.32
CA ARG A 151 1.74 8.35 17.67
C ARG A 151 1.20 7.66 16.42
N PHE A 152 1.65 6.45 16.16
CA PHE A 152 1.29 5.69 14.97
C PHE A 152 1.27 4.18 15.27
N GLY A 153 0.70 3.37 14.39
CA GLY A 153 0.85 1.92 14.41
C GLY A 153 1.85 1.46 13.35
N LEU A 154 2.35 0.24 13.49
CA LEU A 154 3.18 -0.41 12.48
C LEU A 154 2.46 -1.64 11.91
N ILE A 155 2.56 -1.81 10.59
CA ILE A 155 2.19 -3.06 9.92
C ILE A 155 3.49 -3.71 9.46
N PHE A 156 3.67 -4.96 9.85
CA PHE A 156 4.90 -5.71 9.68
C PHE A 156 4.58 -6.99 8.91
N ASP A 157 5.19 -7.14 7.74
CA ASP A 157 5.05 -8.33 6.91
C ASP A 157 6.42 -8.88 6.54
N GLY A 158 6.60 -10.17 6.79
CA GLY A 158 7.84 -10.89 6.50
C GLY A 158 7.59 -12.00 5.50
N TRP A 159 8.38 -12.06 4.43
CA TRP A 159 8.34 -13.17 3.49
C TRP A 159 9.74 -13.60 3.08
N SER A 160 9.89 -14.89 2.82
CA SER A 160 11.11 -15.43 2.23
C SER A 160 10.94 -15.61 0.74
N HIS A 161 11.97 -15.21 -0.01
CA HIS A 161 12.10 -15.48 -1.43
C HIS A 161 13.52 -15.98 -1.72
N ALA A 162 13.62 -17.13 -2.39
CA ALA A 162 14.88 -17.85 -2.57
C ALA A 162 15.59 -18.06 -1.21
N SER A 163 16.81 -17.57 -1.05
CA SER A 163 17.62 -17.66 0.17
C SER A 163 17.54 -16.43 1.07
N GLU A 164 16.71 -15.44 0.73
CA GLU A 164 16.62 -14.17 1.46
C GLU A 164 15.26 -14.03 2.15
N HIS A 165 15.28 -13.47 3.36
CA HIS A 165 14.07 -13.05 4.08
C HIS A 165 13.94 -11.54 3.98
N PHE A 166 12.82 -11.09 3.46
CA PHE A 166 12.48 -9.68 3.34
C PHE A 166 11.44 -9.32 4.39
N ILE A 167 11.57 -8.09 4.87
CA ILE A 167 10.59 -7.48 5.74
C ILE A 167 10.10 -6.20 5.09
N ALA A 168 8.79 -6.00 5.06
CA ALA A 168 8.17 -4.73 4.78
C ALA A 168 7.58 -4.15 6.07
N VAL A 169 7.90 -2.88 6.32
CA VAL A 169 7.39 -2.12 7.47
C VAL A 169 6.58 -0.95 6.94
N PHE A 170 5.30 -0.91 7.26
CA PHE A 170 4.43 0.22 6.97
C PHE A 170 4.10 0.97 8.26
N ALA A 171 3.96 2.28 8.18
CA ALA A 171 3.27 3.04 9.22
C ALA A 171 1.76 2.93 8.99
N CYS A 172 0.97 3.13 10.05
CA CYS A 172 -0.47 3.20 10.00
C CYS A 172 -0.95 4.31 10.93
N TYR A 173 -1.57 5.34 10.38
CA TYR A 173 -2.04 6.50 11.13
C TYR A 173 -3.18 7.21 10.40
N GLU A 174 -3.80 8.18 11.06
CA GLU A 174 -4.91 8.96 10.52
C GLU A 174 -4.46 10.43 10.34
N VAL A 175 -4.79 11.02 9.20
CA VAL A 175 -4.62 12.46 8.93
C VAL A 175 -5.96 12.97 8.40
N ASP A 176 -6.55 13.95 9.09
CA ASP A 176 -7.83 14.58 8.72
C ASP A 176 -8.97 13.58 8.42
N GLY A 177 -9.08 12.52 9.23
CA GLY A 177 -10.10 11.48 9.03
C GLY A 177 -9.78 10.44 7.96
N VAL A 178 -8.61 10.54 7.31
CA VAL A 178 -8.17 9.61 6.26
C VAL A 178 -7.05 8.73 6.79
N MET A 179 -7.22 7.41 6.67
CA MET A 179 -6.17 6.47 7.01
C MET A 179 -5.01 6.56 6.01
N LYS A 180 -3.80 6.64 6.54
CA LYS A 180 -2.54 6.67 5.82
C LYS A 180 -1.72 5.46 6.21
N THR A 181 -1.20 4.78 5.19
CA THR A 181 -0.41 3.56 5.37
C THR A 181 0.81 3.50 4.44
N PRO A 182 1.74 4.46 4.55
CA PRO A 182 2.94 4.46 3.72
C PRO A 182 3.86 3.28 4.07
N LEU A 183 4.51 2.74 3.05
CA LEU A 183 5.63 1.80 3.23
C LEU A 183 6.84 2.61 3.70
N LEU A 184 7.41 2.28 4.85
CA LEU A 184 8.59 2.95 5.40
C LEU A 184 9.88 2.33 4.87
N CYS A 185 9.92 1.02 4.81
CA CYS A 185 11.08 0.32 4.25
C CYS A 185 10.67 -1.07 3.79
N MET A 186 11.45 -1.58 2.86
CA MET A 186 11.59 -3.00 2.64
C MET A 186 13.08 -3.31 2.79
N ALA A 187 13.45 -4.32 3.57
CA ALA A 187 14.86 -4.67 3.75
C ALA A 187 15.04 -6.19 3.83
N PRO A 188 16.10 -6.75 3.20
CA PRO A 188 16.53 -8.09 3.49
C PRO A 188 17.11 -8.12 4.90
N LEU A 189 16.57 -8.99 5.75
CA LEU A 189 17.08 -9.22 7.09
C LEU A 189 17.51 -10.68 7.22
N LEU A 190 18.64 -10.89 7.89
CA LEU A 190 19.12 -12.23 8.18
C LEU A 190 18.18 -12.88 9.20
N ASN A 191 17.37 -13.83 8.74
CA ASN A 191 16.68 -14.70 9.65
C ASN A 191 17.68 -15.65 10.30
N THR A 192 17.70 -15.63 11.62
CA THR A 192 18.42 -16.63 12.40
C THR A 192 17.48 -17.80 12.68
N LEU A 193 18.03 -18.99 12.96
CA LEU A 193 17.20 -20.15 13.33
C LEU A 193 16.51 -19.95 14.69
N ASP A 194 16.98 -18.98 15.47
CA ASP A 194 16.44 -18.63 16.77
C ASP A 194 15.43 -17.49 16.63
N GLU A 195 14.20 -17.75 17.06
CA GLU A 195 13.09 -16.80 16.93
C GLU A 195 13.32 -15.55 17.79
N ASP A 196 13.98 -15.71 18.93
CA ASP A 196 14.32 -14.62 19.84
C ASP A 196 15.38 -13.71 19.23
N LEU A 197 16.46 -14.28 18.67
CA LEU A 197 17.49 -13.52 17.97
C LEU A 197 16.92 -12.79 16.74
N SER A 198 16.02 -13.43 15.98
CA SER A 198 15.37 -12.80 14.83
C SER A 198 14.49 -11.62 15.26
N ALA A 199 13.63 -11.81 16.27
CA ALA A 199 12.79 -10.73 16.78
C ALA A 199 13.61 -9.60 17.44
N ARG A 200 14.80 -9.89 18.00
CA ARG A 200 15.73 -8.87 18.49
C ARG A 200 16.33 -8.09 17.33
N GLY A 201 16.79 -8.76 16.28
CA GLY A 201 17.30 -8.11 15.07
C GLY A 201 16.26 -7.20 14.41
N HIS A 202 14.98 -7.62 14.37
CA HIS A 202 13.89 -6.79 13.87
C HIS A 202 13.68 -5.54 14.73
N TYR A 203 13.73 -5.69 16.07
CA TYR A 203 13.60 -4.56 16.98
C TYR A 203 14.76 -3.56 16.82
N GLU A 204 16.00 -4.05 16.79
CA GLU A 204 17.21 -3.22 16.59
C GLU A 204 17.14 -2.48 15.25
N PHE A 205 16.73 -3.17 14.19
CA PHE A 205 16.51 -2.55 12.88
C PHE A 205 15.48 -1.40 12.95
N LEU A 206 14.33 -1.61 13.60
CA LEU A 206 13.33 -0.55 13.78
C LEU A 206 13.84 0.60 14.65
N ALA A 207 14.61 0.29 15.69
CA ALA A 207 15.21 1.25 16.60
C ALA A 207 16.28 2.13 15.93
N ASP A 208 16.91 1.65 14.85
CA ASP A 208 17.85 2.43 14.04
C ASP A 208 17.17 3.17 12.88
N MET A 209 16.24 2.50 12.18
CA MET A 209 15.59 3.02 10.97
C MET A 209 14.62 4.16 11.29
N LEU A 210 13.74 3.99 12.29
CA LEU A 210 12.72 5.00 12.60
C LEU A 210 13.34 6.36 13.00
N PRO A 211 14.39 6.44 13.85
CA PRO A 211 14.95 7.73 14.21
C PRO A 211 15.76 8.33 13.07
N ARG A 212 16.54 7.52 12.35
CA ARG A 212 17.43 7.97 11.27
C ARG A 212 16.65 8.53 10.08
N ASP A 213 15.59 7.82 9.66
CA ASP A 213 14.93 8.09 8.38
C ASP A 213 13.62 8.91 8.59
N TYR A 214 12.97 8.77 9.74
CA TYR A 214 11.65 9.38 10.02
C TYR A 214 11.59 10.27 11.27
N GLY A 215 12.66 10.35 12.06
CA GLY A 215 12.67 11.10 13.32
C GLY A 215 11.67 10.57 14.35
N LYS A 216 11.38 9.27 14.34
CA LYS A 216 10.43 8.59 15.24
C LYS A 216 11.12 7.54 16.09
N GLN A 217 10.57 7.24 17.25
CA GLN A 217 11.05 6.19 18.13
C GLN A 217 10.15 4.95 18.07
N VAL A 218 10.70 3.78 18.38
CA VAL A 218 9.89 2.55 18.55
C VAL A 218 8.82 2.73 19.62
N THR A 219 9.11 3.51 20.67
CA THR A 219 8.19 3.83 21.78
C THR A 219 7.01 4.74 21.38
N ASP A 220 7.07 5.35 20.20
CA ASP A 220 5.99 6.15 19.64
C ASP A 220 4.90 5.26 19.02
N CYS A 221 5.24 4.00 18.73
CA CYS A 221 4.34 3.01 18.20
C CYS A 221 3.28 2.59 19.24
N LEU A 222 2.02 2.53 18.83
CA LEU A 222 0.89 2.16 19.68
C LEU A 222 0.47 0.69 19.54
N PHE A 223 0.71 0.09 18.39
CA PHE A 223 0.33 -1.29 18.09
C PHE A 223 1.12 -1.83 16.90
N LEU A 224 1.26 -3.15 16.86
CA LEU A 224 1.81 -3.88 15.73
C LEU A 224 0.70 -4.67 15.04
N VAL A 225 0.68 -4.68 13.71
CA VAL A 225 -0.14 -5.58 12.91
C VAL A 225 0.80 -6.52 12.17
N GLY A 226 0.57 -7.81 12.25
CA GLY A 226 1.42 -8.78 11.58
C GLY A 226 0.81 -10.17 11.62
N ASP A 227 1.45 -11.12 10.94
CA ASP A 227 1.04 -12.51 11.08
C ASP A 227 1.30 -13.03 12.50
N ASN A 228 0.59 -14.08 12.91
CA ASN A 228 0.65 -14.58 14.29
C ASN A 228 1.91 -15.46 14.55
N CYS A 229 2.98 -15.31 13.76
CA CYS A 229 4.20 -16.10 13.96
C CYS A 229 4.90 -15.71 15.26
N ALA A 230 5.72 -16.62 15.78
CA ALA A 230 6.40 -16.42 17.06
C ALA A 230 7.32 -15.20 17.06
N VAL A 231 8.06 -14.96 15.96
CA VAL A 231 8.92 -13.77 15.79
C VAL A 231 8.12 -12.47 15.94
N ASN A 232 6.96 -12.35 15.30
CA ASN A 232 6.12 -11.15 15.40
C ASN A 232 5.49 -10.98 16.79
N ARG A 233 5.13 -12.08 17.46
CA ARG A 233 4.65 -12.07 18.85
C ARG A 233 5.74 -11.59 19.81
N LEU A 234 6.96 -12.10 19.65
CA LEU A 234 8.12 -11.69 20.45
C LEU A 234 8.51 -10.23 20.18
N LEU A 235 8.46 -9.79 18.91
CA LEU A 235 8.69 -8.40 18.53
C LEU A 235 7.69 -7.45 19.23
N ALA A 236 6.39 -7.75 19.16
CA ALA A 236 5.36 -6.95 19.84
C ALA A 236 5.56 -6.93 21.37
N THR A 237 5.91 -8.07 21.96
CA THR A 237 6.25 -8.16 23.40
C THR A 237 7.44 -7.28 23.74
N ARG A 238 8.52 -7.30 22.93
CA ARG A 238 9.71 -6.45 23.13
C ARG A 238 9.41 -4.97 22.96
N MET A 239 8.56 -4.61 22.00
CA MET A 239 8.09 -3.24 21.81
C MET A 239 7.15 -2.77 22.93
N GLY A 240 6.56 -3.70 23.71
CA GLY A 240 5.59 -3.37 24.76
C GLY A 240 4.23 -2.93 24.21
N VAL A 241 3.89 -3.32 22.98
CA VAL A 241 2.65 -2.91 22.29
C VAL A 241 1.76 -4.11 21.97
N PRO A 242 0.43 -3.93 21.86
CA PRO A 242 -0.45 -5.00 21.41
C PRO A 242 -0.15 -5.42 19.96
N LEU A 243 -0.30 -6.73 19.70
CA LEU A 243 -0.25 -7.31 18.35
C LEU A 243 -1.66 -7.62 17.87
N VAL A 244 -2.05 -7.04 16.74
CA VAL A 244 -3.22 -7.45 15.96
C VAL A 244 -2.77 -8.50 14.94
N GLY A 245 -3.15 -9.74 15.21
CA GLY A 245 -2.73 -10.86 14.39
C GLY A 245 -3.51 -11.01 13.09
N CYS A 246 -2.84 -11.49 12.03
CA CYS A 246 -3.46 -11.70 10.72
C CYS A 246 -4.65 -12.69 10.78
N ALA A 247 -5.85 -12.18 10.47
CA ALA A 247 -7.08 -12.97 10.43
C ALA A 247 -7.02 -14.10 9.39
N SER A 248 -6.45 -13.82 8.21
CA SER A 248 -6.25 -14.83 7.15
C SER A 248 -5.33 -15.97 7.60
N HIS A 249 -4.29 -15.67 8.39
CA HIS A 249 -3.42 -16.70 8.97
C HIS A 249 -4.18 -17.54 10.00
N ARG A 250 -4.98 -16.93 10.89
CA ARG A 250 -5.82 -17.67 11.85
C ARG A 250 -6.81 -18.60 11.15
N LEU A 251 -7.48 -18.09 10.11
CA LEU A 251 -8.37 -18.88 9.27
C LEU A 251 -7.63 -20.04 8.59
N ASN A 252 -6.45 -19.79 8.01
CA ASN A 252 -5.66 -20.85 7.38
C ASN A 252 -5.30 -21.96 8.38
N ARG A 253 -4.94 -21.62 9.62
CA ARG A 253 -4.64 -22.62 10.66
C ARG A 253 -5.87 -23.44 11.05
N ALA A 254 -7.01 -22.80 11.25
CA ALA A 254 -8.26 -23.49 11.56
C ALA A 254 -8.65 -24.49 10.47
N VAL A 255 -8.60 -24.05 9.21
CA VAL A 255 -8.99 -24.87 8.05
C VAL A 255 -7.99 -26.01 7.83
N GLN A 256 -6.69 -25.75 7.99
CA GLN A 256 -5.68 -26.82 7.90
C GLN A 256 -5.88 -27.89 8.98
N ALA A 257 -6.18 -27.50 10.21
CA ALA A 257 -6.47 -28.46 11.27
C ALA A 257 -7.71 -29.31 10.94
N ASP A 258 -8.77 -28.70 10.42
CA ASP A 258 -10.00 -29.39 9.99
C ASP A 258 -9.75 -30.35 8.82
N MET A 259 -8.93 -29.96 7.84
CA MET A 259 -8.64 -30.78 6.66
C MET A 259 -7.82 -32.04 6.97
N LYS A 260 -7.12 -32.11 8.11
CA LYS A 260 -6.33 -33.30 8.48
C LYS A 260 -7.18 -34.58 8.51
N GLN A 261 -8.46 -34.47 8.87
CA GLN A 261 -9.38 -35.62 8.88
C GLN A 261 -9.70 -36.16 7.47
N HIS A 262 -9.39 -35.40 6.41
CA HIS A 262 -9.60 -35.76 5.01
C HIS A 262 -8.30 -36.05 4.27
N GLU A 263 -7.17 -36.14 4.98
CA GLU A 263 -5.85 -36.16 4.35
C GLU A 263 -5.64 -37.34 3.41
N GLU A 264 -6.15 -38.53 3.76
CA GLU A 264 -6.10 -39.71 2.89
C GLU A 264 -6.85 -39.47 1.56
N ASP A 265 -8.09 -38.98 1.64
CA ASP A 265 -8.91 -38.68 0.47
C ASP A 265 -8.24 -37.59 -0.41
N LEU A 266 -7.67 -36.57 0.23
CA LEU A 266 -6.98 -35.49 -0.47
C LEU A 266 -5.67 -35.95 -1.12
N ALA A 267 -4.94 -36.87 -0.48
CA ALA A 267 -3.72 -37.47 -1.04
C ALA A 267 -4.02 -38.33 -2.28
N THR A 268 -5.16 -39.03 -2.30
CA THR A 268 -5.63 -39.73 -3.51
C THR A 268 -5.90 -38.76 -4.65
N VAL A 269 -6.63 -37.66 -4.39
CA VAL A 269 -6.88 -36.63 -5.41
C VAL A 269 -5.58 -35.98 -5.89
N GLN A 270 -4.62 -35.70 -5.00
CA GLN A 270 -3.31 -35.19 -5.36
C GLN A 270 -2.57 -36.14 -6.30
N SER A 271 -2.56 -37.44 -5.99
CA SER A 271 -1.94 -38.48 -6.83
C SER A 271 -2.58 -38.54 -8.23
N LEU A 272 -3.91 -38.48 -8.29
CA LEU A 272 -4.64 -38.38 -9.56
C LEU A 272 -4.24 -37.12 -10.35
N MET A 273 -4.20 -35.96 -9.69
CA MET A 273 -3.84 -34.68 -10.34
C MET A 273 -2.41 -34.69 -10.88
N VAL A 274 -1.46 -35.31 -10.16
CA VAL A 274 -0.10 -35.55 -10.64
C VAL A 274 -0.11 -36.45 -11.88
N ARG A 275 -0.86 -37.57 -11.83
CA ARG A 275 -0.96 -38.52 -12.96
C ARG A 275 -1.54 -37.85 -14.20
N LEU A 276 -2.57 -37.01 -14.05
CA LEU A 276 -3.18 -36.25 -15.15
C LEU A 276 -2.25 -35.17 -15.75
N ARG A 277 -1.21 -34.75 -15.03
CA ARG A 277 -0.19 -33.82 -15.55
C ARG A 277 0.89 -34.50 -16.40
N THR A 278 0.98 -35.83 -16.40
CA THR A 278 1.91 -36.55 -17.27
C THR A 278 1.59 -36.28 -18.74
N LEU A 279 2.59 -36.29 -19.63
CA LEU A 279 2.41 -35.94 -21.04
C LEU A 279 1.30 -36.76 -21.72
N LYS A 280 1.28 -38.07 -21.50
CA LYS A 280 0.30 -38.99 -22.08
C LYS A 280 -1.12 -38.69 -21.59
N GLN A 281 -1.32 -38.56 -20.29
CA GLN A 281 -2.65 -38.31 -19.73
C GLN A 281 -3.13 -36.88 -20.00
N SER A 282 -2.23 -35.90 -19.96
CA SER A 282 -2.53 -34.52 -20.33
C SER A 282 -2.98 -34.42 -21.79
N ALA A 283 -2.35 -35.17 -22.71
CA ALA A 283 -2.77 -35.22 -24.10
C ALA A 283 -4.18 -35.81 -24.25
N LYS A 284 -4.47 -36.95 -23.61
CA LYS A 284 -5.82 -37.54 -23.59
C LYS A 284 -6.87 -36.58 -23.02
N LEU A 285 -6.56 -35.90 -21.92
CA LEU A 285 -7.47 -34.97 -21.25
C LEU A 285 -7.79 -33.75 -22.12
N ARG A 286 -6.79 -33.19 -22.81
CA ARG A 286 -6.96 -32.04 -23.72
C ARG A 286 -7.91 -32.32 -24.89
N LEU A 287 -8.07 -33.57 -25.29
CA LEU A 287 -9.05 -33.96 -26.32
C LEU A 287 -10.49 -33.89 -25.80
N LYS A 288 -10.70 -33.99 -24.48
CA LYS A 288 -12.02 -34.00 -23.85
C LYS A 288 -12.41 -32.65 -23.24
N THR A 289 -11.45 -31.87 -22.74
CA THR A 289 -11.71 -30.61 -22.03
C THR A 289 -10.51 -29.64 -22.09
N PRO A 290 -10.74 -28.32 -22.14
CA PRO A 290 -9.66 -27.33 -22.01
C PRO A 290 -9.13 -27.22 -20.56
N LEU A 291 -9.81 -27.84 -19.58
CA LEU A 291 -9.43 -27.76 -18.18
C LEU A 291 -8.11 -28.49 -17.92
N ARG A 292 -7.22 -27.85 -17.15
CA ARG A 292 -5.94 -28.43 -16.71
C ARG A 292 -5.99 -28.92 -15.26
N PRO A 293 -5.28 -29.99 -14.89
CA PRO A 293 -5.16 -30.40 -13.49
C PRO A 293 -4.51 -29.31 -12.63
N VAL A 294 -4.90 -29.24 -11.36
CA VAL A 294 -4.34 -28.33 -10.36
C VAL A 294 -3.81 -29.17 -9.20
N ILE A 295 -2.59 -28.89 -8.75
CA ILE A 295 -1.94 -29.58 -7.64
C ILE A 295 -2.01 -28.70 -6.39
N ARG A 296 -2.25 -29.29 -5.21
CA ARG A 296 -2.23 -28.54 -3.95
C ARG A 296 -0.79 -28.30 -3.46
N GLN A 297 -0.61 -27.19 -2.75
CA GLN A 297 0.57 -26.87 -1.95
C GLN A 297 0.20 -27.01 -0.47
N ASP A 298 0.92 -27.83 0.27
CA ASP A 298 0.52 -28.24 1.63
C ASP A 298 0.39 -27.05 2.61
N THR A 299 1.11 -25.96 2.35
CA THR A 299 1.15 -24.78 3.23
C THR A 299 -0.08 -23.87 3.14
N ARG A 300 -0.98 -24.04 2.16
CA ARG A 300 -2.12 -23.13 1.95
C ARG A 300 -3.41 -23.88 1.61
N TRP A 301 -4.42 -23.72 2.47
CA TRP A 301 -5.71 -24.39 2.28
C TRP A 301 -6.42 -24.02 0.97
N SER A 302 -6.21 -22.80 0.47
CA SER A 302 -6.78 -22.34 -0.80
C SER A 302 -6.31 -23.16 -2.01
N SER A 303 -5.09 -23.69 -1.96
CA SER A 303 -4.57 -24.57 -3.01
C SER A 303 -5.29 -25.94 -3.01
N THR A 304 -5.57 -26.48 -1.83
CA THR A 304 -6.38 -27.69 -1.64
C THR A 304 -7.80 -27.46 -2.14
N PHE A 305 -8.41 -26.33 -1.81
CA PHE A 305 -9.71 -25.93 -2.34
C PHE A 305 -9.72 -25.90 -3.88
N CYS A 306 -8.74 -25.24 -4.50
CA CYS A 306 -8.61 -25.17 -5.96
C CYS A 306 -8.43 -26.56 -6.60
N MET A 307 -7.65 -27.44 -5.96
CA MET A 307 -7.45 -28.82 -6.42
C MET A 307 -8.76 -29.62 -6.36
N VAL A 308 -9.45 -29.64 -5.22
CA VAL A 308 -10.69 -30.41 -5.04
C VAL A 308 -11.81 -29.84 -5.94
N HIS A 309 -11.90 -28.51 -6.06
CA HIS A 309 -12.82 -27.88 -6.99
C HIS A 309 -12.52 -28.26 -8.44
N ARG A 310 -11.24 -28.27 -8.84
CA ARG A 310 -10.83 -28.72 -10.18
C ARG A 310 -11.13 -30.19 -10.40
N TYR A 311 -10.91 -31.03 -9.39
CA TYR A 311 -11.16 -32.47 -9.45
C TYR A 311 -12.61 -32.77 -9.84
N PHE A 312 -13.58 -32.19 -9.14
CA PHE A 312 -14.99 -32.44 -9.47
C PHE A 312 -15.41 -31.94 -10.85
N ARG A 313 -14.75 -30.90 -11.39
CA ARG A 313 -14.96 -30.46 -12.77
C ARG A 313 -14.31 -31.38 -13.81
N LEU A 314 -13.23 -32.08 -13.44
CA LEU A 314 -12.57 -33.03 -14.34
C LEU A 314 -13.23 -34.40 -14.31
N LEU A 315 -13.91 -34.75 -13.21
CA LEU A 315 -14.43 -36.09 -12.94
C LEU A 315 -15.31 -36.65 -14.08
N GLU A 316 -16.13 -35.82 -14.71
CA GLU A 316 -16.99 -36.22 -15.84
C GLU A 316 -16.22 -36.50 -17.15
N HIS A 317 -14.99 -36.01 -17.25
CA HIS A 317 -14.13 -36.19 -18.42
C HIS A 317 -13.12 -37.34 -18.24
N LEU A 318 -12.97 -37.88 -17.03
CA LEU A 318 -12.05 -38.97 -16.75
C LEU A 318 -12.57 -40.28 -17.32
N ASP A 319 -11.66 -41.04 -17.92
CA ASP A 319 -11.97 -42.38 -18.40
C ASP A 319 -11.80 -43.37 -17.24
N THR A 320 -12.92 -43.86 -16.69
CA THR A 320 -12.90 -44.83 -15.59
C THR A 320 -12.44 -46.21 -16.02
N THR A 321 -12.28 -46.45 -17.32
CA THR A 321 -11.76 -47.70 -17.89
C THR A 321 -10.27 -47.64 -18.24
N ASP A 322 -9.62 -46.47 -18.05
CA ASP A 322 -8.17 -46.36 -18.23
C ASP A 322 -7.45 -47.00 -17.04
N ASP A 323 -6.87 -48.19 -17.26
CA ASP A 323 -6.07 -48.92 -16.27
C ASP A 323 -4.95 -48.06 -15.65
N ALA A 324 -4.45 -47.05 -16.39
CA ALA A 324 -3.44 -46.13 -15.88
C ALA A 324 -3.96 -45.09 -14.88
N LEU A 325 -5.27 -45.03 -14.67
CA LEU A 325 -5.95 -44.19 -13.67
C LEU A 325 -6.68 -45.02 -12.60
N ALA A 326 -6.94 -46.31 -12.85
CA ALA A 326 -7.72 -47.18 -11.96
C ALA A 326 -7.15 -47.24 -10.53
N ASP A 327 -5.83 -47.15 -10.37
CA ASP A 327 -5.11 -47.17 -9.09
C ASP A 327 -5.23 -45.86 -8.29
N VAL A 328 -5.56 -44.74 -8.96
CA VAL A 328 -5.56 -43.40 -8.36
C VAL A 328 -6.93 -42.72 -8.36
N LEU A 329 -8.00 -43.40 -8.81
CA LEU A 329 -9.35 -42.87 -8.78
C LEU A 329 -9.93 -42.94 -7.35
N PRO A 330 -10.41 -41.80 -6.79
CA PRO A 330 -11.07 -41.82 -5.49
C PRO A 330 -12.34 -42.68 -5.51
N ALA A 331 -12.49 -43.55 -4.49
CA ALA A 331 -13.67 -44.40 -4.34
C ALA A 331 -14.97 -43.56 -4.20
N PRO A 332 -16.15 -44.11 -4.53
CA PRO A 332 -17.42 -43.38 -4.39
C PRO A 332 -17.68 -42.81 -3.00
N ALA A 333 -17.29 -43.53 -1.94
CA ALA A 333 -17.40 -43.06 -0.56
C ALA A 333 -16.47 -41.85 -0.28
N SER A 334 -15.23 -41.89 -0.79
CA SER A 334 -14.27 -40.79 -0.74
C SER A 334 -14.83 -39.56 -1.47
N ASN A 335 -15.40 -39.76 -2.66
CA ASN A 335 -16.07 -38.69 -3.41
C ASN A 335 -17.20 -38.03 -2.63
N LYS A 336 -18.02 -38.81 -1.91
CA LYS A 336 -19.08 -38.25 -1.06
C LYS A 336 -18.50 -37.35 0.05
N ARG A 337 -17.44 -37.80 0.74
CA ARG A 337 -16.75 -37.00 1.77
C ARG A 337 -16.10 -35.74 1.19
N LEU A 338 -15.40 -35.85 0.07
CA LEU A 338 -14.77 -34.73 -0.63
C LEU A 338 -15.78 -33.69 -1.15
N ARG A 339 -16.98 -34.11 -1.57
CA ARG A 339 -18.06 -33.17 -1.94
C ARG A 339 -18.55 -32.38 -0.73
N ALA A 340 -18.72 -33.04 0.41
CA ALA A 340 -19.10 -32.37 1.66
C ALA A 340 -18.01 -31.37 2.07
N LEU A 341 -16.74 -31.78 2.05
CA LEU A 341 -15.60 -30.91 2.31
C LEU A 341 -15.59 -29.70 1.36
N LEU A 342 -15.78 -29.91 0.05
CA LEU A 342 -15.80 -28.80 -0.91
C LEU A 342 -16.91 -27.78 -0.59
N ASN A 343 -18.08 -28.24 -0.18
CA ASN A 343 -19.18 -27.34 0.18
C ASN A 343 -18.87 -26.52 1.44
N ASP A 344 -18.19 -27.11 2.42
CA ASP A 344 -17.70 -26.38 3.60
C ASP A 344 -16.61 -25.37 3.21
N LEU A 345 -15.64 -25.78 2.40
CA LEU A 345 -14.56 -24.91 1.93
C LEU A 345 -15.09 -23.73 1.09
N LYS A 346 -16.19 -23.88 0.34
CA LYS A 346 -16.82 -22.76 -0.37
C LYS A 346 -17.34 -21.67 0.57
N LYS A 347 -17.94 -22.05 1.71
CA LYS A 347 -18.39 -21.08 2.73
C LYS A 347 -17.18 -20.35 3.32
N ILE A 348 -16.12 -21.09 3.62
CA ILE A 348 -14.86 -20.56 4.15
C ILE A 348 -14.17 -19.64 3.14
N GLU A 349 -14.21 -19.97 1.84
CA GLU A 349 -13.68 -19.13 0.76
C GLU A 349 -14.37 -17.78 0.70
N SER A 350 -15.68 -17.74 0.93
CA SER A 350 -16.41 -16.46 0.98
C SER A 350 -15.91 -15.56 2.11
N VAL A 351 -15.68 -16.12 3.30
CA VAL A 351 -15.09 -15.39 4.44
C VAL A 351 -13.65 -14.98 4.12
N SER A 352 -12.84 -15.85 3.54
CA SER A 352 -11.46 -15.53 3.17
C SER A 352 -11.36 -14.39 2.15
N LYS A 353 -12.28 -14.32 1.19
CA LYS A 353 -12.38 -13.21 0.24
C LYS A 353 -12.84 -11.93 0.93
N ALA A 354 -13.80 -12.03 1.85
CA ALA A 354 -14.26 -10.89 2.63
C ALA A 354 -13.13 -10.30 3.50
N LEU A 355 -12.28 -11.14 4.09
CA LEU A 355 -11.10 -10.72 4.87
C LEU A 355 -10.05 -9.96 4.03
N GLN A 356 -10.02 -10.16 2.71
CA GLN A 356 -9.13 -9.44 1.79
C GLN A 356 -9.72 -8.10 1.34
N GLY A 357 -10.92 -7.75 1.80
CA GLY A 357 -11.57 -6.50 1.46
C GLY A 357 -10.80 -5.27 1.96
N ALA A 358 -10.90 -4.18 1.20
CA ALA A 358 -10.25 -2.90 1.49
C ALA A 358 -10.66 -2.25 2.82
N ASN A 359 -11.89 -2.50 3.29
CA ASN A 359 -12.49 -1.80 4.44
C ASN A 359 -13.02 -2.80 5.48
N VAL A 360 -12.14 -3.69 5.95
CA VAL A 360 -12.49 -4.72 6.94
C VAL A 360 -12.07 -4.28 8.32
N SER A 361 -13.03 -4.15 9.25
CA SER A 361 -12.74 -3.83 10.64
C SER A 361 -12.58 -5.09 11.50
N LEU A 362 -11.98 -4.95 12.69
CA LEU A 362 -11.92 -6.05 13.66
C LEU A 362 -13.31 -6.56 14.07
N LEU A 363 -14.33 -5.71 14.06
CA LEU A 363 -15.71 -6.10 14.32
C LEU A 363 -16.23 -7.03 13.22
N ASP A 364 -15.98 -6.71 11.95
CA ASP A 364 -16.42 -7.54 10.82
C ASP A 364 -15.77 -8.92 10.87
N VAL A 365 -14.45 -8.96 11.14
CA VAL A 365 -13.69 -10.21 11.35
C VAL A 365 -14.32 -11.03 12.46
N ARG A 366 -14.65 -10.39 13.60
CA ARG A 366 -15.27 -11.06 14.74
C ARG A 366 -16.62 -11.69 14.37
N VAL A 367 -17.48 -10.94 13.69
CA VAL A 367 -18.80 -11.42 13.22
C VAL A 367 -18.65 -12.64 12.31
N TRP A 368 -17.72 -12.60 11.35
CA TRP A 368 -17.50 -13.72 10.44
C TRP A 368 -16.90 -14.94 11.14
N PHE A 369 -15.96 -14.74 12.05
CA PHE A 369 -15.38 -15.81 12.83
C PHE A 369 -16.39 -16.46 13.78
N ASP A 370 -17.25 -15.68 14.43
CA ASP A 370 -18.31 -16.22 15.29
C ASP A 370 -19.33 -17.02 14.46
N GLY A 371 -19.65 -16.56 13.26
CA GLY A 371 -20.46 -17.33 12.30
C GLY A 371 -19.82 -18.67 11.91
N LEU A 372 -18.51 -18.69 11.66
CA LEU A 372 -17.78 -19.94 11.38
C LEU A 372 -17.73 -20.87 12.61
N ILE A 373 -17.49 -20.32 13.80
CA ILE A 373 -17.47 -21.09 15.06
C ILE A 373 -18.84 -21.70 15.34
N ALA A 374 -19.94 -20.98 15.06
CA ALA A 374 -21.29 -21.51 15.22
C ALA A 374 -21.55 -22.76 14.34
N ILE A 375 -20.92 -22.83 13.16
CA ILE A 375 -21.02 -23.97 12.24
C ILE A 375 -20.01 -25.08 12.62
N LYS A 376 -18.80 -24.69 13.02
CA LYS A 376 -17.68 -25.57 13.36
C LYS A 376 -17.08 -25.15 14.71
N PRO A 377 -17.63 -25.64 15.84
CA PRO A 377 -17.22 -25.20 17.18
C PRO A 377 -15.72 -25.33 17.47
N HIS A 378 -15.06 -26.34 16.91
CA HIS A 378 -13.61 -26.55 17.06
C HIS A 378 -12.75 -25.44 16.42
N TYR A 379 -13.33 -24.58 15.56
CA TYR A 379 -12.60 -23.42 15.02
C TYR A 379 -12.31 -22.38 16.11
N ALA A 380 -13.01 -22.43 17.26
CA ALA A 380 -12.76 -21.54 18.39
C ALA A 380 -11.32 -21.62 18.90
N THR A 381 -10.63 -22.76 18.73
CA THR A 381 -9.21 -22.94 19.09
C THR A 381 -8.27 -21.98 18.35
N TYR A 382 -8.66 -21.47 17.17
CA TYR A 382 -7.85 -20.54 16.38
C TYR A 382 -8.53 -19.19 16.13
N LEU A 383 -9.86 -19.18 16.08
CA LEU A 383 -10.66 -18.01 15.72
C LEU A 383 -11.29 -17.34 16.95
N GLY A 384 -11.31 -18.00 18.11
CA GLY A 384 -11.89 -17.44 19.33
C GLY A 384 -11.16 -16.20 19.82
N PRO A 385 -11.84 -15.26 20.51
CA PRO A 385 -11.24 -14.01 20.98
C PRO A 385 -10.14 -14.20 22.04
N ARG A 386 -10.10 -15.38 22.67
CA ARG A 386 -9.10 -15.79 23.67
C ARG A 386 -8.34 -17.05 23.27
N ALA A 387 -8.32 -17.38 21.98
CA ALA A 387 -7.51 -18.49 21.48
C ALA A 387 -6.01 -18.22 21.75
N ASP A 388 -5.21 -19.25 21.98
CA ASP A 388 -3.76 -19.11 22.31
C ASP A 388 -2.93 -18.42 21.21
N ILE A 389 -3.46 -18.39 19.98
CA ILE A 389 -2.89 -17.66 18.84
C ILE A 389 -3.10 -16.14 18.94
N VAL A 390 -4.07 -15.68 19.74
CA VAL A 390 -4.35 -14.26 19.98
C VAL A 390 -3.38 -13.72 21.01
N HIS A 391 -2.48 -12.85 20.59
CA HIS A 391 -1.44 -12.27 21.46
C HIS A 391 -2.01 -11.28 22.48
N SER A 392 -2.91 -10.39 22.05
CA SER A 392 -3.46 -9.32 22.89
C SER A 392 -5.00 -9.39 22.95
N PRO A 393 -5.56 -10.39 23.66
CA PRO A 393 -7.00 -10.67 23.62
C PRO A 393 -7.87 -9.53 24.16
N ASP A 394 -7.42 -8.85 25.22
CA ASP A 394 -8.14 -7.69 25.78
C ASP A 394 -8.08 -6.47 24.84
N PHE A 395 -7.00 -6.31 24.09
CA PHE A 395 -6.90 -5.25 23.09
C PHE A 395 -7.85 -5.50 21.92
N GLU A 396 -7.79 -6.69 21.30
CA GLU A 396 -8.66 -7.03 20.18
C GLU A 396 -10.14 -7.03 20.57
N SER A 397 -10.49 -7.62 21.72
CA SER A 397 -11.86 -7.62 22.23
C SER A 397 -12.36 -6.22 22.58
N GLY A 398 -11.48 -5.38 23.15
CA GLY A 398 -11.75 -3.97 23.39
C GLY A 398 -12.07 -3.22 22.10
N CYS A 399 -11.22 -3.34 21.08
CA CYS A 399 -11.44 -2.74 19.76
C CYS A 399 -12.79 -3.17 19.15
N VAL A 400 -13.08 -4.47 19.14
CA VAL A 400 -14.37 -5.01 18.67
C VAL A 400 -15.55 -4.39 19.41
N ARG A 401 -15.47 -4.30 20.74
CA ARG A 401 -16.55 -3.79 21.57
C ARG A 401 -16.78 -2.29 21.34
N VAL A 402 -15.70 -1.53 21.18
CA VAL A 402 -15.76 -0.10 20.83
C VAL A 402 -16.37 0.10 19.43
N LEU A 403 -15.90 -0.62 18.43
CA LEU A 403 -16.45 -0.57 17.06
C LEU A 403 -17.93 -0.97 17.02
N GLY A 404 -18.35 -1.86 17.93
CA GLY A 404 -19.74 -2.26 18.10
C GLY A 404 -20.61 -1.28 18.91
N GLY A 405 -20.10 -0.09 19.26
CA GLY A 405 -20.84 0.93 20.00
C GLY A 405 -21.07 0.60 21.48
N LYS A 406 -20.26 -0.29 22.08
CA LYS A 406 -20.44 -0.80 23.45
C LYS A 406 -19.25 -0.41 24.36
N ALA A 407 -18.66 0.76 24.12
CA ALA A 407 -17.47 1.24 24.83
C ALA A 407 -17.69 1.35 26.36
N ASN A 408 -18.91 1.68 26.80
CA ASN A 408 -19.30 1.73 28.20
C ASN A 408 -19.21 0.37 28.92
N ARG A 409 -19.24 -0.74 28.18
CA ARG A 409 -19.18 -2.11 28.71
C ARG A 409 -17.78 -2.72 28.64
N LEU A 410 -16.73 -1.93 28.42
CA LEU A 410 -15.35 -2.43 28.42
C LEU A 410 -14.98 -2.98 29.81
N THR A 411 -14.34 -4.14 29.83
CA THR A 411 -13.76 -4.71 31.06
C THR A 411 -12.56 -3.89 31.53
N ARG A 412 -12.09 -4.12 32.76
CA ARG A 412 -10.89 -3.45 33.28
C ARG A 412 -9.64 -3.71 32.41
N GLY A 413 -9.47 -4.94 31.94
CA GLY A 413 -8.36 -5.32 31.04
C GLY A 413 -8.47 -4.61 29.68
N GLU A 414 -9.66 -4.63 29.07
CA GLU A 414 -9.92 -3.94 27.80
C GLU A 414 -9.69 -2.42 27.93
N LYS A 415 -10.15 -1.78 29.02
CA LYS A 415 -9.90 -0.35 29.30
C LYS A 415 -8.41 -0.04 29.45
N ALA A 416 -7.66 -0.90 30.13
CA ALA A 416 -6.21 -0.73 30.30
C ALA A 416 -5.47 -0.83 28.95
N ALA A 417 -5.82 -1.82 28.12
CA ALA A 417 -5.22 -2.03 26.81
C ALA A 417 -5.50 -0.90 25.82
N LEU A 418 -6.69 -0.27 25.89
CA LEU A 418 -7.09 0.83 25.02
C LEU A 418 -6.67 2.22 25.53
N ARG A 419 -6.13 2.33 26.75
CA ARG A 419 -5.74 3.61 27.35
C ARG A 419 -4.86 4.48 26.45
N PRO A 420 -3.86 3.96 25.70
CA PRO A 420 -3.01 4.77 24.83
C PRO A 420 -3.75 5.43 23.65
N PHE A 421 -4.97 4.99 23.35
CA PHE A 421 -5.78 5.47 22.21
C PHE A 421 -6.84 6.50 22.62
N ARG A 422 -6.82 6.96 23.88
CA ARG A 422 -7.71 8.04 24.33
C ARG A 422 -7.23 9.36 23.72
N CYS A 423 -8.11 10.05 23.01
CA CYS A 423 -7.90 11.44 22.66
C CYS A 423 -8.27 12.30 23.87
N ASP A 424 -7.32 13.07 24.39
CA ASP A 424 -7.64 14.16 25.30
C ASP A 424 -8.11 15.33 24.43
N ASP A 425 -9.41 15.61 24.41
CA ASP A 425 -9.93 16.79 23.73
C ASP A 425 -9.35 18.04 24.43
N ALA A 426 -8.36 18.65 23.79
CA ALA A 426 -7.81 19.92 24.22
C ALA A 426 -8.79 21.05 23.87
N GLN A 427 -9.70 21.36 24.80
CA GLN A 427 -10.17 22.70 25.22
C GLN A 427 -11.60 22.64 25.79
N SER A 428 -11.72 22.30 27.07
CA SER A 428 -12.77 22.88 27.91
C SER A 428 -12.20 23.10 29.31
N SER A 429 -11.71 24.31 29.54
CA SER A 429 -11.34 24.83 30.85
C SER A 429 -12.61 25.23 31.60
N VAL A 430 -13.25 24.32 32.32
CA VAL A 430 -14.02 24.67 33.53
C VAL A 430 -13.93 23.52 34.55
N ALA A 431 -13.82 23.93 35.81
CA ALA A 431 -13.47 23.16 36.99
C ALA A 431 -14.31 21.92 37.31
N GLU A 432 -13.73 21.10 38.17
CA GLU A 432 -14.34 19.98 38.92
C GLU A 432 -15.73 20.34 39.45
N ASP A 433 -16.77 19.64 38.99
CA ASP A 433 -17.53 18.64 39.78
C ASP A 433 -18.84 18.27 39.09
N ALA A 434 -19.31 17.07 39.41
CA ALA A 434 -20.63 16.47 39.14
C ALA A 434 -20.79 15.63 37.86
N GLU A 435 -21.14 14.37 38.13
CA GLU A 435 -21.74 13.39 37.23
C GLU A 435 -22.77 14.02 36.28
N SER A 436 -22.49 14.01 34.97
CA SER A 436 -23.54 13.89 33.97
C SER A 436 -22.95 13.38 32.66
N GLY A 437 -23.68 12.43 32.06
CA GLY A 437 -23.22 11.70 30.89
C GLY A 437 -23.12 12.57 29.65
N ASP A 438 -21.96 12.51 29.00
CA ASP A 438 -21.83 12.78 27.58
C ASP A 438 -21.01 11.66 26.94
N GLU A 439 -21.69 10.56 26.59
CA GLU A 439 -21.16 9.47 25.76
C GLU A 439 -21.33 9.76 24.25
N GLY A 440 -21.47 11.03 23.85
CA GLY A 440 -21.76 11.44 22.47
C GLY A 440 -20.54 11.54 21.53
N SER A 441 -19.35 11.88 22.02
CA SER A 441 -18.21 12.23 21.14
C SER A 441 -17.39 11.01 20.63
N PHE A 442 -17.21 9.99 21.47
CA PHE A 442 -16.29 8.87 21.19
C PHE A 442 -16.83 7.87 20.16
N VAL A 443 -18.13 7.57 20.20
CA VAL A 443 -18.76 6.58 19.33
C VAL A 443 -18.93 7.12 17.91
N GLU A 444 -19.27 8.40 17.75
CA GLU A 444 -19.45 9.02 16.43
C GLU A 444 -18.13 9.17 15.67
N GLN A 445 -17.01 9.46 16.34
CA GLN A 445 -15.70 9.55 15.70
C GLN A 445 -15.20 8.17 15.24
N LEU A 446 -15.40 7.11 16.03
CA LEU A 446 -15.06 5.74 15.64
C LEU A 446 -16.01 5.13 14.59
N GLN A 447 -17.26 5.60 14.52
CA GLN A 447 -18.18 5.26 13.43
C GLN A 447 -17.88 6.04 12.14
N LYS A 448 -17.40 7.29 12.22
CA LYS A 448 -16.87 8.05 11.07
C LYS A 448 -15.62 7.41 10.46
N ARG A 449 -14.79 6.75 11.28
CA ARG A 449 -13.64 5.91 10.87
C ARG A 449 -14.00 4.68 10.01
N ARG A 450 -15.29 4.43 9.70
CA ARG A 450 -15.73 3.41 8.72
C ARG A 450 -15.41 3.76 7.27
N ARG A 451 -14.82 4.92 6.99
CA ARG A 451 -14.52 5.35 5.62
C ARG A 451 -13.02 5.52 5.41
N LEU A 452 -12.54 4.65 4.52
CA LEU A 452 -11.47 4.85 3.54
C LEU A 452 -10.04 4.37 3.91
N ALA A 453 -9.62 3.45 3.04
CA ALA A 453 -8.30 3.18 2.46
C ALA A 453 -7.61 1.89 2.94
N ALA A 454 -7.35 1.05 1.93
CA ALA A 454 -6.94 -0.33 1.99
C ALA A 454 -5.44 -0.48 2.20
N VAL A 455 -5.04 -1.54 2.92
CA VAL A 455 -3.77 -2.21 2.64
C VAL A 455 -4.01 -3.71 2.65
N GLU A 456 -3.81 -4.33 1.49
CA GLU A 456 -3.57 -5.77 1.44
C GLU A 456 -2.08 -6.03 1.75
N PRO A 457 -1.75 -6.84 2.77
CA PRO A 457 -0.37 -7.30 3.03
C PRO A 457 0.22 -8.19 1.92
N SER A 458 -0.43 -8.31 0.76
CA SER A 458 -0.05 -9.23 -0.34
C SER A 458 0.59 -8.52 -1.55
N VAL A 459 0.69 -7.18 -1.54
CA VAL A 459 1.17 -6.42 -2.71
C VAL A 459 2.65 -6.68 -3.02
N ALA A 460 3.49 -6.88 -1.98
CA ALA A 460 4.91 -7.17 -2.16
C ALA A 460 5.15 -8.46 -2.98
N ARG A 461 4.36 -9.52 -2.70
CA ARG A 461 4.49 -10.81 -3.39
C ARG A 461 4.04 -10.77 -4.85
N THR A 462 3.08 -9.91 -5.18
CA THR A 462 2.51 -9.77 -6.54
C THR A 462 3.40 -8.91 -7.44
N THR A 463 4.32 -8.14 -6.84
CA THR A 463 5.22 -7.22 -7.56
C THR A 463 6.51 -7.89 -8.06
N TYR A 464 6.80 -9.11 -7.59
CA TYR A 464 8.02 -9.86 -7.92
C TYR A 464 7.85 -10.70 -9.21
N GLY A 465 8.22 -10.14 -10.36
CA GLY A 465 8.30 -10.85 -11.64
C GLY A 465 9.66 -11.54 -11.86
N GLN A 466 9.72 -12.53 -12.76
CA GLN A 466 10.95 -13.29 -13.05
C GLN A 466 12.13 -12.42 -13.52
N GLU A 467 11.88 -11.25 -14.08
CA GLU A 467 12.90 -10.34 -14.61
C GLU A 467 13.69 -9.57 -13.53
N ARG A 468 13.36 -9.74 -12.25
CA ARG A 468 13.99 -9.02 -11.13
C ARG A 468 14.97 -9.82 -10.28
N HIS A 469 15.21 -11.09 -10.63
CA HIS A 469 16.19 -11.95 -9.95
C HIS A 469 17.63 -11.43 -10.03
N SER A 470 17.92 -10.52 -10.97
CA SER A 470 19.25 -9.94 -11.18
C SER A 470 19.40 -8.51 -10.66
N LEU A 471 18.38 -7.93 -10.02
CA LEU A 471 18.49 -6.58 -9.45
C LEU A 471 19.24 -6.63 -8.12
N GLN A 472 20.07 -5.62 -7.87
CA GLN A 472 20.65 -5.40 -6.55
C GLN A 472 19.52 -5.17 -5.53
N PRO A 473 19.61 -5.69 -4.30
CA PRO A 473 18.56 -5.56 -3.28
C PRO A 473 18.07 -4.12 -3.11
N ILE A 474 19.00 -3.16 -3.01
CA ILE A 474 18.67 -1.73 -2.87
C ILE A 474 17.83 -1.16 -4.02
N THR A 475 18.03 -1.65 -5.24
CA THR A 475 17.26 -1.21 -6.41
C THR A 475 15.84 -1.77 -6.37
N LEU A 476 15.68 -3.00 -5.89
CA LEU A 476 14.38 -3.61 -5.69
C LEU A 476 13.60 -2.90 -4.57
N GLU A 477 14.28 -2.54 -3.48
CA GLU A 477 13.70 -1.77 -2.36
C GLU A 477 13.17 -0.43 -2.82
N MET A 478 13.96 0.38 -3.53
CA MET A 478 13.53 1.69 -4.05
C MET A 478 12.32 1.55 -4.98
N LEU A 479 12.31 0.54 -5.85
CA LEU A 479 11.20 0.33 -6.79
C LEU A 479 9.89 0.03 -6.04
N LEU A 480 9.94 -0.87 -5.06
CA LEU A 480 8.78 -1.23 -4.25
C LEU A 480 8.32 -0.09 -3.36
N PHE A 481 9.26 0.63 -2.75
CA PHE A 481 9.01 1.83 -1.95
C PHE A 481 8.28 2.91 -2.76
N LEU A 482 8.84 3.29 -3.91
CA LEU A 482 8.23 4.32 -4.76
C LEU A 482 6.88 3.88 -5.31
N ARG A 483 6.72 2.61 -5.67
CA ARG A 483 5.44 2.07 -6.16
C ARG A 483 4.36 2.12 -5.07
N GLN A 484 4.70 1.67 -3.86
CA GLN A 484 3.74 1.59 -2.77
C GLN A 484 3.39 2.98 -2.22
N ASN A 485 4.30 3.95 -2.36
CA ASN A 485 4.13 5.34 -1.95
C ASN A 485 3.81 6.28 -3.12
N GLU A 486 3.11 5.80 -4.17
CA GLU A 486 2.82 6.59 -5.37
C GLU A 486 2.08 7.91 -5.11
N GLN A 487 1.33 8.00 -4.02
CA GLN A 487 0.61 9.20 -3.61
C GLN A 487 1.52 10.34 -3.13
N TYR A 488 2.78 10.05 -2.80
CA TYR A 488 3.73 11.03 -2.24
C TYR A 488 4.63 11.68 -3.30
N TRP A 489 4.50 11.30 -4.58
CA TRP A 489 5.35 11.88 -5.61
C TRP A 489 4.60 12.20 -6.90
N SER A 490 5.10 13.23 -7.57
CA SER A 490 4.55 13.74 -8.82
C SER A 490 5.68 14.36 -9.64
N ALA A 491 5.36 15.02 -10.76
CA ALA A 491 6.39 15.76 -11.49
C ALA A 491 6.99 16.93 -10.66
N GLN A 492 6.33 17.37 -9.58
CA GLN A 492 6.79 18.47 -8.72
C GLN A 492 7.78 18.06 -7.62
N THR A 493 7.79 16.79 -7.23
CA THR A 493 8.76 16.22 -6.27
C THR A 493 10.07 15.94 -6.95
#